data_AF-A0A326UBN6-F1
#
_entry.id   AF-A0A326UBN6-F1
#
_cell.length_a   1.000
_cell.length_b   1.000
_cell.length_c   1.000
_cell.angle_alpha   90.00
_cell.angle_beta   90.00
_cell.angle_gamma   90.00
#
_symmetry.space_group_name_H-M   'P 1'
#
loop_
_entity.id
_entity.type
_entity.pdbx_description
1 polymer ?
#
loop_
_entity_poly.entity_id
_entity_poly.type
_entity_poly.pdbx_seq_one_letter_code
_entity_poly.pdbx_strand_id
1 'polypeptide(L)'
;MIETCGHVPGHQSVIVSLPQTGLVLLAIDAVALQAHFTRERPVGPTDADGEQTIASTLKLFELNRKRLFSLTVFGHEQEQWNTPKQLPAFYD
;
A
#
# COMPACT_ATOMS: atom_id res chain seq x y z
N MET A 1 -3.78 -1.97 -11.94
CA MET A 1 -2.92 -2.62 -10.93
C MET A 1 -1.51 -2.11 -11.08
N ILE A 2 -0.70 -2.18 -10.03
CA ILE A 2 0.71 -1.76 -10.00
C ILE A 2 1.52 -2.97 -9.56
N GLU A 3 2.45 -3.41 -10.39
CA GLU A 3 3.41 -4.43 -10.00
C GLU A 3 4.27 -3.91 -8.84
N THR A 4 4.36 -4.67 -7.76
CA THR A 4 5.06 -4.29 -6.52
C THR A 4 5.74 -5.52 -5.92
N CYS A 5 6.58 -6.18 -6.73
CA CYS A 5 7.36 -7.34 -6.30
C CYS A 5 8.31 -6.99 -5.14
N GLY A 6 8.76 -8.02 -4.43
CA GLY A 6 9.69 -7.92 -3.31
C GLY A 6 9.22 -8.75 -2.14
N HIS A 7 8.06 -8.42 -1.58
CA HIS A 7 7.47 -9.20 -0.49
C HIS A 7 7.30 -10.67 -0.95
N VAL A 8 6.69 -10.84 -2.12
CA VAL A 8 6.71 -12.09 -2.89
C VAL A 8 6.89 -11.77 -4.37
N PRO A 9 7.43 -12.71 -5.17
CA PRO A 9 7.44 -12.58 -6.63
C PRO A 9 6.02 -12.41 -7.18
N GLY A 10 5.83 -11.42 -8.03
CA GLY A 10 4.53 -11.14 -8.65
C GLY A 10 3.50 -10.44 -7.76
N HIS A 11 3.90 -9.93 -6.58
CA HIS A 11 3.02 -9.10 -5.75
C HIS A 11 2.53 -7.87 -6.53
N GLN A 12 1.28 -7.48 -6.31
CA GLN A 12 0.66 -6.32 -6.94
C GLN A 12 -0.15 -5.49 -5.94
N SER A 13 -0.04 -4.18 -6.08
CA SER A 13 -0.87 -3.20 -5.40
C SER A 13 -1.94 -2.67 -6.35
N VAL A 14 -2.98 -2.03 -5.81
CA VAL A 14 -4.12 -1.55 -6.61
C VAL A 14 -4.35 -0.07 -6.34
N ILE A 15 -4.56 0.69 -7.42
CA ILE A 15 -5.15 2.02 -7.35
C ILE A 15 -6.57 1.91 -7.88
N VAL A 16 -7.53 2.39 -7.10
CA VAL A 16 -8.94 2.49 -7.51
C VAL A 16 -9.32 3.97 -7.56
N SER A 17 -9.98 4.38 -8.64
CA SER A 17 -10.58 5.72 -8.74
C SER A 17 -12.07 5.57 -8.50
N LEU A 18 -12.55 6.14 -7.40
CA LEU A 18 -13.93 6.06 -6.99
C LEU A 18 -14.59 7.45 -7.11
N PRO A 19 -15.79 7.56 -7.70
CA PRO A 19 -16.51 8.82 -7.88
C PRO A 19 -16.62 9.74 -6.65
N GLN A 20 -16.91 9.23 -5.45
CA GLN A 20 -17.11 10.05 -4.24
C GLN A 20 -15.85 10.12 -3.37
N THR A 21 -15.20 8.98 -3.18
CA THR A 21 -14.04 8.80 -2.30
C THR A 21 -12.78 9.35 -2.97
N GLY A 22 -12.70 9.34 -4.30
CA GLY A 22 -11.51 9.73 -5.05
C GLY A 22 -10.51 8.58 -5.21
N LEU A 23 -9.23 8.90 -5.23
CA LEU A 23 -8.17 7.90 -5.42
C LEU A 23 -7.90 7.13 -4.12
N VAL A 24 -7.98 5.80 -4.21
CA VAL A 24 -7.64 4.87 -3.13
C VAL A 24 -6.43 4.04 -3.54
N LEU A 25 -5.40 4.00 -2.69
CA LEU A 25 -4.27 3.10 -2.81
C LEU A 25 -4.46 1.91 -1.88
N LEU A 26 -4.55 0.71 -2.44
CA LEU A 26 -4.45 -0.54 -1.70
C LEU A 26 -3.00 -1.02 -1.85
N ALA A 27 -2.18 -0.78 -0.82
CA ALA A 27 -0.77 -1.17 -0.84
C ALA A 27 -0.61 -2.70 -0.71
N ILE A 28 -1.51 -3.34 0.04
CA ILE A 28 -1.42 -4.77 0.40
C ILE A 28 -0.06 -5.02 1.09
N ASP A 29 0.65 -6.08 0.77
CA ASP A 29 1.86 -6.50 1.50
C ASP A 29 3.13 -5.85 0.97
N ALA A 30 3.04 -5.08 -0.14
CA ALA A 30 4.11 -4.18 -0.54
C ALA A 30 4.41 -3.13 0.55
N VAL A 31 3.42 -2.84 1.41
CA VAL A 31 3.56 -2.04 2.62
C VAL A 31 2.65 -2.62 3.70
N ALA A 32 3.13 -3.65 4.39
CA ALA A 32 2.36 -4.31 5.45
C ALA A 32 2.03 -3.39 6.63
N LEU A 33 3.01 -2.59 7.09
CA LEU A 33 2.86 -1.67 8.22
C LEU A 33 3.06 -0.23 7.74
N GLN A 34 2.29 0.72 8.28
CA GLN A 34 2.40 2.13 7.91
C GLN A 34 3.81 2.69 8.15
N ALA A 35 4.48 2.21 9.20
CA ALA A 35 5.86 2.58 9.52
C ALA A 35 6.87 2.23 8.41
N HIS A 36 6.55 1.27 7.53
CA HIS A 36 7.36 0.94 6.37
C HIS A 36 7.07 1.85 5.17
N PHE A 37 6.08 2.74 5.23
CA PHE A 37 5.75 3.64 4.12
C PHE A 37 6.63 4.89 4.10
N THR A 38 7.94 4.67 4.07
CA THR A 38 8.98 5.70 4.09
C THR A 38 10.02 5.41 3.01
N ARG A 39 10.87 6.40 2.70
CA ARG A 39 11.93 6.24 1.69
C ARG A 39 13.03 5.29 2.17
N GLU A 40 13.27 5.27 3.48
CA GLU A 40 14.35 4.51 4.13
C GLU A 40 13.83 3.24 4.82
N ARG A 41 12.73 2.65 4.33
CA ARG A 41 12.14 1.48 4.98
C ARG A 41 13.14 0.31 5.08
N PRO A 42 13.18 -0.41 6.22
CA PRO A 42 14.06 -1.54 6.40
C PRO A 42 13.55 -2.77 5.64
N VAL A 43 14.46 -3.69 5.27
CA VAL A 43 14.09 -5.03 4.78
C VAL A 43 13.39 -5.79 5.92
N GLY A 44 12.21 -6.32 5.63
CA GLY A 44 11.42 -7.10 6.57
C GLY A 44 11.86 -8.56 6.62
N PRO A 45 11.60 -9.28 7.71
CA PRO A 45 11.96 -10.70 7.85
C PRO A 45 11.17 -11.63 6.91
N THR A 46 10.07 -11.14 6.33
CA THR A 46 9.17 -11.88 5.43
C THR A 46 9.31 -11.44 3.98
N ASP A 47 10.26 -10.54 3.66
CA ASP A 47 10.52 -10.17 2.27
C ASP A 47 11.29 -11.28 1.54
N ALA A 48 10.75 -11.76 0.43
CA ALA A 48 11.45 -12.69 -0.45
C ALA A 48 12.65 -12.03 -1.15
N ASP A 49 12.54 -10.73 -1.46
CA ASP A 49 13.59 -9.90 -2.06
C ASP A 49 13.54 -8.48 -1.47
N GLY A 50 14.47 -8.19 -0.55
CA GLY A 50 14.51 -6.92 0.16
C GLY A 50 14.77 -5.70 -0.74
N GLU A 51 15.62 -5.83 -1.76
CA GLU A 51 15.93 -4.74 -2.69
C GLU A 51 14.69 -4.38 -3.51
N GLN A 52 14.01 -5.39 -4.07
CA GLN A 52 12.76 -5.18 -4.78
C GLN A 52 11.65 -4.64 -3.87
N THR A 53 11.53 -5.12 -2.63
CA THR A 53 10.53 -4.55 -1.72
C THR A 53 10.83 -3.06 -1.49
N ILE A 54 12.10 -2.66 -1.33
CA ILE A 54 12.46 -1.24 -1.07
C ILE A 54 12.09 -0.41 -2.30
N ALA A 55 12.46 -0.88 -3.49
CA ALA A 55 12.13 -0.21 -4.75
C ALA A 55 10.60 -0.09 -4.95
N SER A 56 9.84 -1.14 -4.63
CA SER A 56 8.38 -1.16 -4.73
C SER A 56 7.71 -0.21 -3.74
N THR A 57 8.15 -0.18 -2.48
CA THR A 57 7.64 0.77 -1.49
C THR A 57 7.98 2.22 -1.89
N LEU A 58 9.20 2.47 -2.37
CA LEU A 58 9.59 3.80 -2.84
C LEU A 58 8.76 4.26 -4.04
N LYS A 59 8.47 3.35 -4.98
CA LYS A 59 7.56 3.60 -6.11
C LYS A 59 6.17 4.02 -5.63
N LEU A 60 5.60 3.33 -4.65
CA LEU A 60 4.29 3.69 -4.08
C LEU A 60 4.35 5.01 -3.30
N PHE A 61 5.40 5.25 -2.53
CA PHE A 61 5.62 6.48 -1.78
C PHE A 61 5.67 7.70 -2.71
N GLU A 62 6.44 7.61 -3.80
CA GLU A 62 6.53 8.69 -4.78
C GLU A 62 5.23 8.89 -5.56
N LEU A 63 4.47 7.83 -5.83
CA LEU A 63 3.11 7.97 -6.40
C LEU A 63 2.18 8.70 -5.44
N ASN A 64 2.22 8.36 -4.14
CA ASN A 64 1.41 8.98 -3.11
C ASN A 64 1.75 10.45 -2.89
N ARG A 65 3.02 10.85 -3.07
CA ARG A 65 3.41 12.27 -3.07
C ARG A 65 2.94 13.04 -4.30
N LYS A 66 2.90 12.38 -5.46
CA LYS A 66 2.55 13.02 -6.75
C LYS A 66 1.04 13.10 -6.99
N ARG A 67 0.24 12.34 -6.26
CA ARG A 67 -1.22 12.25 -6.43
C ARG A 67 -1.90 12.36 -5.08
N LEU A 68 -3.02 13.06 -5.03
CA LEU A 68 -3.84 13.16 -3.83
C LEU A 68 -4.68 11.89 -3.68
N PHE A 69 -4.17 10.92 -2.92
CA PHE A 69 -4.96 9.77 -2.49
C PHE A 69 -5.79 10.16 -1.27
N SER A 70 -7.10 9.97 -1.36
CA SER A 70 -8.01 10.19 -0.24
C SER A 70 -7.89 9.09 0.82
N LEU A 71 -7.44 7.90 0.42
CA LEU A 71 -7.25 6.77 1.30
C LEU A 71 -6.06 5.92 0.84
N THR A 72 -5.22 5.51 1.77
CA THR A 72 -4.17 4.50 1.57
C THR A 72 -4.37 3.39 2.60
N VAL A 73 -4.54 2.15 2.14
CA VAL A 73 -4.76 0.97 2.99
C VAL A 73 -3.49 0.11 2.98
N PHE A 74 -2.94 -0.13 4.16
CA PHE A 74 -1.78 -0.98 4.41
C PHE A 74 -2.21 -2.42 4.71
N GLY A 75 -1.35 -3.40 4.42
CA GLY A 75 -1.74 -4.82 4.46
C GLY A 75 -2.11 -5.36 5.84
N HIS A 76 -1.36 -4.98 6.87
CA HIS A 76 -1.42 -5.55 8.22
C HIS A 76 -1.37 -4.48 9.33
N GLU A 77 -1.76 -3.24 9.02
CA GLU A 77 -1.75 -2.15 10.01
C GLU A 77 -2.95 -2.26 10.96
N GLN A 78 -2.71 -2.82 12.14
CA GLN A 78 -3.74 -3.11 13.14
C GLN A 78 -4.45 -1.84 13.61
N GLU A 79 -3.71 -0.74 13.81
CA GLU A 79 -4.31 0.52 14.24
C GLU A 79 -5.24 1.09 13.17
N GLN A 80 -4.83 0.97 11.90
CA GLN A 80 -5.63 1.40 10.77
C GLN A 80 -6.92 0.59 10.66
N TRP A 81 -6.94 -0.71 11.01
CA TRP A 81 -8.09 -1.60 10.78
C TRP A 81 -9.44 -1.09 11.31
N ASN A 82 -9.40 -0.25 12.36
CA ASN A 82 -10.60 0.35 12.96
C ASN A 82 -11.16 1.57 12.21
N THR A 83 -10.48 2.05 11.17
CA THR A 83 -10.81 3.29 10.45
C THR A 83 -11.52 3.05 9.11
N PRO A 84 -11.15 2.05 8.29
CA PRO A 84 -11.86 1.78 7.06
C PRO A 84 -13.33 1.38 7.26
N LYS A 85 -14.17 1.73 6.28
CA LYS A 85 -15.53 1.21 6.20
C LYS A 85 -15.46 -0.31 6.05
N GLN A 86 -16.12 -1.01 6.95
CA GLN A 86 -16.27 -2.46 6.94
C GLN A 86 -17.61 -2.83 6.33
N LEU A 87 -17.71 -4.03 5.73
CA LEU A 87 -18.97 -4.52 5.20
C LEU A 87 -20.06 -4.51 6.29
N PRO A 88 -21.29 -4.09 5.95
CA PRO A 88 -21.82 -3.84 4.60
C PRO A 88 -21.57 -2.42 4.04
N ALA A 89 -20.88 -1.54 4.77
CA ALA A 89 -20.52 -0.22 4.25
C ALA A 89 -19.43 -0.32 3.17
N PHE A 90 -19.39 0.64 2.25
CA PHE A 90 -18.46 0.65 1.11
C PHE A 90 -17.99 2.07 0.77
N TYR A 91 -16.93 2.12 -0.03
CA TYR A 91 -16.43 3.32 -0.68
C TYR A 91 -16.92 3.36 -2.12
N ASP A 92 -17.49 4.49 -2.53
CA ASP A 92 -17.92 4.82 -3.89
C ASP A 92 -17.26 6.10 -4.38
#